data_AF-A0A946ZNE1-F1
#
_entry.id   AF-A0A946ZNE1-F1
#
_cell.length_a   1.000
_cell.length_b   1.000
_cell.length_c   1.000
_cell.angle_alpha   90.00
_cell.angle_beta   90.00
_cell.angle_gamma   90.00
#
_symmetry.space_group_name_H-M   'P 1'
#
loop_
_entity.id
_entity.type
_entity.pdbx_description
1 polymer ?
#
loop_
_entity_poly.entity_id
_entity_poly.type
_entity_poly.pdbx_seq_one_letter_code
_entity_poly.pdbx_strand_id
1 'polypeptide(L)' 'VLLILLGILINFDLLIVKLGLGEDIGNRPLLIFGMMFILGGIQLFTIGIVMELLIRTYYESQSKRPYRIKNITIGGKTA' A
#
# COMPACT_ATOMS: atom_id res chain seq x y z
N VAL A 1 3.53 -5.61 -3.29
CA VAL A 1 4.15 -6.73 -4.05
C VAL A 1 4.29 -7.99 -3.21
N LEU A 2 5.02 -7.97 -2.09
CA LEU A 2 5.19 -9.17 -1.23
C LEU A 2 3.86 -9.84 -0.84
N LEU A 3 2.87 -9.06 -0.37
CA LEU A 3 1.54 -9.57 -0.03
C LEU A 3 0.79 -10.18 -1.21
N ILE A 4 0.98 -9.62 -2.41
CA ILE A 4 0.36 -10.13 -3.64
C ILE A 4 0.98 -11.48 -3.99
N LEU A 5 2.31 -11.60 -3.95
CA LEU A 5 3.01 -12.86 -4.20
C LEU A 5 2.59 -13.94 -3.19
N LEU A 6 2.49 -13.59 -1.91
CA LEU A 6 2.03 -14.50 -0.86
C LEU A 6 0.58 -14.95 -1.11
N GLY A 7 -0.32 -14.01 -1.41
CA GLY A 7 -1.71 -14.33 -1.72
C GLY A 7 -1.89 -15.17 -2.99
N ILE A 8 -1.07 -14.94 -4.02
CA ILE A 8 -1.04 -15.77 -5.23
C ILE A 8 -0.57 -17.18 -4.88
N LEU A 9 0.50 -17.33 -4.11
CA LEU A 9 1.05 -18.63 -3.74
C LEU A 9 0.02 -19.48 -2.96
N ILE A 10 -0.68 -18.85 -2.00
CA ILE A 10 -1.75 -19.48 -1.22
C ILE A 10 -2.93 -19.90 -2.12
N ASN A 11 -3.40 -19.02 -3.01
CA ASN A 11 -4.51 -19.36 -3.91
C ASN A 11 -4.11 -20.42 -4.94
N PHE A 12 -2.86 -20.42 -5.39
CA PHE A 12 -2.35 -21.38 -6.36
C PHE A 12 -2.29 -22.79 -5.74
N ASP A 13 -1.84 -22.91 -4.49
CA ASP A 13 -1.91 -24.15 -3.72
C ASP A 13 -3.36 -24.66 -3.62
N LEU A 14 -4.31 -23.79 -3.22
CA LEU A 14 -5.73 -24.16 -3.13
C LEU A 14 -6.33 -24.53 -4.49
N LEU A 15 -5.88 -23.92 -5.58
CA LEU A 15 -6.32 -24.24 -6.94
C LEU A 15 -5.89 -25.66 -7.33
N ILE A 16 -4.65 -26.05 -7.00
CA ILE A 16 -4.15 -27.41 -7.21
C ILE A 16 -4.98 -28.40 -6.41
N VAL A 17 -5.29 -28.10 -5.15
CA VAL A 17 -6.13 -28.98 -4.30
C VAL A 17 -7.55 -29.13 -4.88
N LYS A 18 -8.18 -28.05 -5.35
CA LYS A 18 -9.52 -28.11 -5.97
C LYS A 18 -9.53 -28.97 -7.25
N LEU A 19 -8.56 -28.75 -8.14
CA LEU A 19 -8.54 -29.39 -9.46
C LEU A 19 -7.92 -30.80 -9.44
N GLY A 20 -6.98 -31.05 -8.54
CA GLY A 20 -6.28 -32.34 -8.40
C GLY A 20 -6.99 -33.32 -7.46
N LEU A 21 -7.39 -32.86 -6.26
CA LEU A 21 -8.02 -33.73 -5.25
C LEU A 21 -9.55 -33.69 -5.29
N GLY A 22 -10.15 -32.72 -6.00
CA GLY A 22 -11.60 -32.59 -6.07
C GLY A 22 -12.28 -32.15 -4.77
N GLU A 23 -11.51 -31.69 -3.77
CA GLU A 23 -12.04 -31.29 -2.48
C GLU A 23 -12.72 -29.90 -2.51
N ASP A 24 -13.69 -29.69 -1.62
CA ASP A 24 -14.30 -28.38 -1.44
C ASP A 24 -13.44 -27.43 -0.60
N ILE A 25 -12.90 -26.41 -1.28
CA ILE A 25 -12.14 -25.31 -0.68
C ILE A 25 -13.00 -24.14 -0.21
N GLY A 26 -14.30 -24.11 -0.53
CA GLY A 26 -15.18 -22.97 -0.20
C GLY A 26 -15.33 -22.70 1.30
N ASN A 27 -15.22 -23.74 2.13
CA ASN A 27 -15.35 -23.62 3.58
C ASN A 27 -14.01 -23.37 4.29
N ARG A 28 -12.89 -23.32 3.54
CA ARG A 28 -11.56 -23.13 4.12
C ARG A 28 -11.29 -21.63 4.29
N PRO A 29 -11.08 -21.13 5.54
CA PRO A 29 -10.80 -19.70 5.78
C PRO A 29 -9.60 -19.20 4.97
N LEU A 30 -8.65 -20.10 4.67
CA LEU A 30 -7.42 -19.81 3.94
C LEU A 30 -7.67 -19.24 2.53
N LEU A 31 -8.77 -19.61 1.87
CA LEU A 31 -9.16 -19.04 0.57
C LEU A 31 -9.45 -17.55 0.67
N ILE A 32 -10.25 -17.17 1.69
CA ILE A 32 -10.60 -15.77 1.95
C ILE A 32 -9.36 -14.97 2.34
N PHE A 33 -8.48 -15.52 3.19
CA PHE A 33 -7.22 -14.88 3.53
C PHE A 33 -6.31 -14.68 2.32
N GLY A 34 -6.19 -15.69 1.44
CA GLY A 34 -5.44 -15.58 0.20
C GLY A 34 -5.94 -14.44 -0.69
N MET A 35 -7.26 -14.34 -0.89
CA MET A 35 -7.86 -13.23 -1.65
C MET A 35 -7.64 -11.88 -0.97
N MET A 36 -7.81 -11.79 0.36
CA MET A 36 -7.58 -10.57 1.13
C MET A 36 -6.13 -10.07 1.00
N PHE A 37 -5.15 -10.96 0.96
CA PHE A 37 -3.75 -10.58 0.76
C PHE A 37 -3.48 -10.00 -0.62
N ILE A 38 -4.13 -10.53 -1.66
CA ILE A 38 -4.05 -9.96 -3.02
C ILE A 38 -4.71 -8.57 -3.04
N LEU A 39 -5.95 -8.46 -2.57
CA LEU A 39 -6.69 -7.20 -2.54
C LEU A 39 -5.98 -6.14 -1.70
N GLY A 40 -5.57 -6.48 -0.48
CA GLY A 40 -4.83 -5.58 0.41
C GLY A 40 -3.47 -5.19 -0.17
N GLY A 41 -2.78 -6.11 -0.84
CA GLY A 41 -1.52 -5.83 -1.52
C GLY A 41 -1.66 -4.81 -2.66
N ILE A 42 -2.74 -4.89 -3.45
CA ILE A 42 -3.06 -3.91 -4.48
C ILE A 42 -3.49 -2.58 -3.83
N GLN A 43 -4.33 -2.63 -2.79
CA GLN A 43 -4.83 -1.46 -2.09
C GLN A 43 -3.69 -0.60 -1.52
N LEU A 44 -2.70 -1.22 -0.87
CA LEU A 44 -1.54 -0.52 -0.32
C LEU A 44 -0.71 0.17 -1.41
N PHE A 45 -0.56 -0.46 -2.57
CA PHE A 45 0.14 0.15 -3.70
C PHE A 45 -0.61 1.39 -4.22
N THR A 46 -1.92 1.26 -4.42
CA THR A 46 -2.78 2.37 -4.86
C THR A 46 -2.76 3.51 -3.86
N ILE A 47 -2.90 3.23 -2.57
CA ILE A 47 -2.87 4.25 -1.51
C ILE A 47 -1.53 5.00 -1.50
N GLY A 48 -0.41 4.30 -1.68
CA GLY A 48 0.91 4.92 -1.74
C GLY A 48 1.00 5.99 -2.84
N ILE A 49 0.57 5.64 -4.06
CA ILE A 49 0.56 6.58 -5.19
C ILE A 49 -0.40 7.74 -4.94
N VAL A 50 -1.60 7.45 -4.42
CA VAL A 50 -2.60 8.47 -4.10
C VAL A 50 -2.05 9.47 -3.07
N MET A 51 -1.32 9.00 -2.05
CA MET A 51 -0.72 9.87 -1.04
C MET A 51 0.39 10.76 -1.60
N GLU A 52 1.23 10.22 -2.49
CA GLU A 52 2.28 11.00 -3.16
C GLU A 52 1.67 12.12 -4.03
N LEU A 53 0.56 11.83 -4.72
CA LEU A 53 -0.17 12.85 -5.47
C LEU A 53 -0.83 13.87 -4.52
N LEU A 54 -1.47 13.39 -3.46
CA LEU A 54 -2.18 14.24 -2.50
C LEU A 54 -1.24 15.25 -1.85
N ILE A 55 -0.03 14.84 -1.44
CA ILE A 55 0.92 15.76 -0.82
C ILE A 55 1.41 16.84 -1.78
N ARG A 56 1.62 16.49 -3.07
CA ARG A 56 1.97 17.46 -4.12
C ARG A 56 0.85 18.49 -4.28
N THR A 57 -0.38 18.01 -4.46
CA THR A 57 -1.56 18.88 -4.60
C THR A 57 -1.80 19.73 -3.35
N TYR A 58 -1.56 19.19 -2.15
CA TYR A 58 -1.73 19.91 -0.88
C TYR A 58 -0.81 21.13 -0.78
N TYR A 59 0.48 20.94 -1.08
CA TYR A 59 1.46 22.04 -1.02
C TYR A 59 1.31 23.02 -2.20
N GLU A 60 0.94 22.53 -3.38
CA GLU A 60 0.69 23.36 -4.55
C GLU A 60 -0.55 24.25 -4.36
N SER A 61 -1.66 23.67 -3.89
CA SER A 61 -2.92 24.41 -3.66
C SER A 61 -2.83 25.42 -2.52
N GLN A 62 -1.96 25.19 -1.52
CA GLN A 62 -1.83 26.12 -0.40
C GLN A 62 -0.78 27.21 -0.60
N SER A 63 -0.01 27.22 -1.69
CA SER A 63 1.09 28.19 -1.94
C SER A 63 2.03 28.38 -0.74
N LYS A 64 2.10 27.38 0.15
CA LYS A 64 2.96 27.37 1.34
C LYS A 64 4.09 26.39 1.08
N ARG A 65 5.32 26.87 1.26
CA ARG A 65 6.51 26.05 1.08
C ARG A 65 6.50 24.91 2.12
N PRO A 66 7.00 23.71 1.79
CA PRO A 66 7.01 22.56 2.71
C PRO A 66 7.98 22.71 3.90
N TYR A 67 8.56 23.90 4.08
CA TYR A 67 9.49 24.22 5.14
C TYR A 67 9.07 25.49 5.88
N ARG A 68 9.35 25.53 7.19
CA ARG A 68 9.22 26.73 8.02
C ARG A 68 10.61 27.20 8.41
N ILE A 69 10.96 28.42 8.03
CA ILE A 69 12.20 29.05 8.48
C ILE A 69 11.99 29.47 9.94
N LYS A 70 12.85 28.99 10.84
CA LYS A 70 12.77 29.33 12.28
C LYS A 70 13.40 30.69 12.56
N ASN A 71 14.65 30.90 12.13
CA ASN A 71 15.39 32.16 12.27
C ASN A 71 16.23 32.40 11.00
N ILE A 72 16.38 33.67 10.59
CA ILE A 72 17.30 34.09 9.53
C ILE A 72 18.44 34.85 10.21
N THR A 73 19.69 34.40 10.04
CA THR A 73 20.86 35.09 10.62
C THR A 73 21.68 35.67 9.48
N ILE A 74 21.80 37.00 9.43
CA ILE A 74 22.67 37.70 8.48
C ILE A 74 23.77 38.36 9.30
N GLY A 75 25.04 37.95 9.09
CA GLY A 75 26.19 38.57 9.74
C GLY A 75 26.34 38.34 11.25
N GLY A 76 25.85 37.21 11.78
CA GLY A 76 26.11 36.82 13.18
C GLY A 76 25.24 37.51 14.25
N LYS A 77 24.23 38.30 13.85
CA LYS A 77 23.14 38.72 14.74
C LYS A 77 21.83 38.11 14.28
N THR A 78 21.15 37.45 15.22
CA THR A 78 19.79 36.95 15.06
C THR A 78 18.84 38.14 14.95
N ALA A 79 18.12 38.23 13.84
CA ALA A 79 16.94 39.10 13.69
C ALA A 79 15.72 38.45 14.36
#